data_AF-A0A2K1K658-F1
#
_entry.id   AF-A0A2K1K658-F1
#
_cell.length_a   1.000
_cell.length_b   1.000
_cell.length_c   1.000
_cell.angle_alpha   90.00
_cell.angle_beta   90.00
_cell.angle_gamma   90.00
#
_symmetry.space_group_name_H-M   'P 1'
#
loop_
_entity.id
_entity.type
_entity.pdbx_description
1 polymer ?
#
loop_
_entity_poly.entity_id
_entity_poly.type
_entity_poly.pdbx_seq_one_letter_code
_entity_poly.pdbx_strand_id
1 'polypeptide(L)'
;MICPTCKLFDSIEKIKGKKVCSNYKDHARIYTFDPKRMCLVDKKEPNYTKSASTLKGMFSTLSNDQIKIMGYDLSNPKDFIMKHIHVVLNCIRLSSGPKKSLARLYSSILRNNGNASIIYKEYYIRIEKDSFENNEGSLINRISGNECTFKRYILDKRNKHYARAVITLDLNIDVDEIGVFLFFYSNLKVERDGDYVLLNRQPFLQKKSLIAFRARMMLDSYTIRINPSVCPTFNADFDGDEMNIFYTSSYLSKAECDILLVVDKCILLPQNSMPTVYAIQDIVAGAFMMHKMNKILRQSIVHDCIMMLHAHLDATNICTSKDLKLTFIQIMSNGSNLAIKSLTSTIIKNLIKSIFISNGGPGALMFLKIVDCWLLEEGLSIGYDDCANKVGIIVIIDVDIDGQQWIGRKRLEKVLLDDRILAWCSLYDNSLEGQGFVNSSYLQGLNSIEYIFYCQRGRKGVINTGINTFDVGYI
;
A
#
# COMPACT_ATOMS: atom_id res chain seq x y z
N MET A 1 -21.91 19.21 -35.60
CA MET A 1 -21.17 18.28 -36.47
C MET A 1 -20.55 19.09 -37.60
N ILE A 2 -19.24 18.95 -37.78
CA ILE A 2 -18.46 19.71 -38.77
C ILE A 2 -18.85 19.25 -40.18
N CYS A 3 -18.94 20.20 -41.11
CA CYS A 3 -19.40 19.97 -42.48
C CYS A 3 -18.36 19.16 -43.29
N PRO A 4 -18.75 18.07 -43.96
CA PRO A 4 -17.85 17.21 -44.73
C PRO A 4 -17.42 17.82 -46.09
N THR A 5 -17.83 19.05 -46.41
CA THR A 5 -17.46 19.71 -47.68
C THR A 5 -16.22 20.61 -47.55
N CYS A 6 -15.64 20.79 -46.37
CA CYS A 6 -14.40 21.54 -46.19
C CYS A 6 -13.19 20.66 -46.56
N LYS A 7 -12.97 20.46 -47.87
CA LYS A 7 -11.70 20.00 -48.41
C LYS A 7 -10.67 21.11 -48.25
N LEU A 8 -9.89 21.13 -47.17
CA LEU A 8 -8.53 21.69 -47.08
C LEU A 8 -8.04 21.54 -45.63
N PHE A 9 -7.38 20.42 -45.37
CA PHE A 9 -6.28 20.36 -44.41
C PHE A 9 -5.15 21.18 -45.05
N ASP A 10 -4.96 22.43 -44.63
CA ASP A 10 -3.69 23.18 -44.71
C ASP A 10 -3.97 24.62 -44.26
N SER A 11 -3.79 24.88 -42.96
CA SER A 11 -3.44 26.19 -42.37
C SER A 11 -3.72 26.19 -40.85
N ILE A 12 -2.97 25.36 -40.12
CA ILE A 12 -2.51 25.82 -38.81
C ILE A 12 -1.33 26.75 -39.11
N GLU A 13 -1.60 28.03 -39.34
CA GLU A 13 -0.61 29.07 -39.03
C GLU A 13 -1.27 30.44 -38.98
N LYS A 14 -0.80 31.22 -38.00
CA LYS A 14 -1.14 32.62 -37.71
C LYS A 14 -1.31 33.44 -38.99
N ILE A 15 -2.27 34.36 -39.04
CA ILE A 15 -2.06 35.75 -39.49
C ILE A 15 -3.34 36.57 -39.28
N LYS A 16 -3.14 37.74 -38.66
CA LYS A 16 -4.07 38.86 -38.54
C LYS A 16 -4.53 39.32 -39.93
N GLY A 17 -5.84 39.53 -40.08
CA GLY A 17 -6.43 40.44 -41.08
C GLY A 17 -6.34 40.01 -42.55
N LYS A 18 -7.41 39.37 -43.04
CA LYS A 18 -8.04 39.61 -44.36
C LYS A 18 -9.33 38.81 -44.47
N LYS A 19 -10.41 39.49 -44.86
CA LYS A 19 -11.74 38.89 -45.11
C LYS A 19 -11.62 37.95 -46.30
N VAL A 20 -11.95 36.68 -46.11
CA VAL A 20 -12.33 35.75 -47.19
C VAL A 20 -13.83 35.54 -47.07
N CYS A 21 -14.58 36.21 -47.96
CA CYS A 21 -16.02 36.01 -48.07
C CYS A 21 -16.29 34.66 -48.73
N SER A 22 -16.83 33.70 -47.98
CA SER A 22 -17.59 32.58 -48.53
C SER A 22 -19.08 32.85 -48.32
N ASN A 23 -19.83 32.95 -49.42
CA ASN A 23 -21.28 33.16 -49.46
C ASN A 23 -22.08 31.93 -48.99
N TYR A 24 -21.90 31.50 -47.75
CA TYR A 24 -22.83 30.60 -47.04
C TYR A 24 -22.91 31.03 -45.57
N LYS A 25 -23.99 31.73 -45.23
CA LYS A 25 -24.29 32.34 -43.91
C LYS A 25 -24.80 31.35 -42.86
N ASP A 26 -24.37 30.09 -42.87
CA ASP A 26 -24.72 29.14 -41.80
C ASP A 26 -23.46 28.61 -41.13
N HIS A 27 -23.07 29.28 -40.04
CA HIS A 27 -22.08 28.75 -39.11
C HIS A 27 -22.53 27.35 -38.63
N ALA A 28 -21.62 26.39 -38.60
CA ALA A 28 -21.88 25.04 -38.09
C ALA A 28 -22.54 25.12 -36.70
N ARG A 29 -23.85 24.81 -36.64
CA ARG A 29 -24.65 24.86 -35.41
C ARG A 29 -24.21 23.73 -34.47
N ILE A 30 -24.01 24.05 -33.20
CA ILE A 30 -23.60 23.10 -32.16
C ILE A 30 -24.84 22.75 -31.35
N TYR A 31 -25.24 21.48 -31.40
CA TYR A 31 -26.42 21.01 -30.69
C TYR A 31 -26.04 20.32 -29.38
N THR A 32 -26.85 20.49 -28.35
CA THR A 32 -26.82 19.76 -27.08
C THR A 32 -28.14 19.04 -26.86
N PHE A 33 -28.10 17.84 -26.29
CA PHE A 33 -29.31 17.10 -25.96
C PHE A 33 -30.00 17.72 -24.74
N ASP A 34 -31.26 18.14 -24.89
CA ASP A 34 -32.10 18.57 -23.78
C ASP A 34 -32.90 17.38 -23.23
N PRO A 35 -32.56 16.88 -22.03
CA PRO A 35 -33.23 15.74 -21.41
C PRO A 35 -34.71 15.99 -21.08
N LYS A 36 -35.13 17.25 -20.87
CA LYS A 36 -36.53 17.58 -20.53
C LYS A 36 -37.43 17.58 -21.75
N ARG A 37 -36.89 17.97 -22.91
CA ARG A 37 -37.62 18.08 -24.19
C ARG A 37 -37.37 16.90 -25.14
N MET A 38 -36.39 16.03 -24.83
CA MET A 38 -35.94 14.91 -25.66
C MET A 38 -35.61 15.29 -27.11
N CYS A 39 -34.96 16.43 -27.28
CA CYS A 39 -34.55 16.92 -28.59
C CYS A 39 -33.15 17.52 -28.53
N LEU A 40 -32.50 17.58 -29.69
CA LEU A 40 -31.26 18.34 -29.82
C LEU A 40 -31.59 19.81 -29.94
N VAL A 41 -31.09 20.60 -29.00
CA VAL A 41 -31.27 22.04 -28.92
C VAL A 41 -29.99 22.73 -29.37
N ASP A 42 -30.10 23.76 -30.21
CA ASP A 42 -28.93 24.55 -30.61
C ASP A 42 -28.40 25.33 -29.39
N LYS A 43 -27.08 25.25 -29.13
CA LYS A 43 -26.43 26.00 -28.04
C LYS A 43 -26.60 27.51 -28.17
N LYS A 44 -26.74 28.04 -29.39
CA LYS A 44 -26.92 29.48 -29.64
C LYS A 44 -28.38 29.91 -29.67
N GLU A 45 -29.28 29.02 -30.10
CA GLU A 45 -30.72 29.29 -30.24
C GLU A 45 -31.55 28.18 -29.59
N PRO A 46 -31.89 28.30 -28.28
CA PRO A 46 -32.53 27.22 -27.54
C PRO A 46 -33.97 26.88 -27.96
N ASN A 47 -34.57 27.69 -28.83
CA ASN A 47 -35.87 27.43 -29.45
C ASN A 47 -35.77 26.57 -30.71
N TYR A 48 -34.58 26.47 -31.31
CA TYR A 48 -34.35 25.66 -32.48
C TYR A 48 -34.04 24.22 -32.05
N THR A 49 -34.99 23.32 -32.32
CA THR A 49 -34.89 21.91 -31.91
C THR A 49 -34.92 20.96 -33.09
N LYS A 50 -34.16 19.87 -33.02
CA LYS A 50 -34.21 18.77 -33.99
C LYS A 50 -34.63 17.47 -33.32
N SER A 51 -35.54 16.75 -33.95
CA SER A 51 -36.01 15.43 -33.51
C SER A 51 -35.03 14.31 -33.90
N ALA A 52 -35.11 13.18 -33.20
CA ALA A 52 -34.30 12.00 -33.49
C ALA A 52 -34.57 11.41 -34.89
N SER A 53 -35.81 11.52 -35.40
CA SER A 53 -36.17 11.08 -36.75
C SER A 53 -35.46 11.89 -37.84
N THR A 54 -35.37 13.20 -37.67
CA THR A 54 -34.66 14.09 -38.60
C THR A 54 -33.16 13.80 -38.61
N LEU A 55 -32.55 13.54 -37.44
CA LEU A 55 -31.13 13.17 -37.35
C LEU A 55 -30.84 11.83 -38.03
N LYS A 56 -31.75 10.87 -37.89
CA LYS A 56 -31.63 9.58 -38.57
C LYS A 56 -31.65 9.74 -40.09
N GLY A 57 -32.53 10.60 -40.61
CA GLY A 57 -32.55 10.96 -42.03
C GLY A 57 -31.20 11.53 -42.49
N MET A 58 -30.64 12.46 -41.71
CA MET A 58 -29.32 13.03 -41.99
C MET A 58 -28.17 12.02 -41.92
N PHE A 59 -28.21 11.05 -40.99
CA PHE A 59 -27.20 10.00 -40.90
C PHE A 59 -27.33 8.94 -42.00
N SER A 60 -28.55 8.70 -42.49
CA SER A 60 -28.78 7.78 -43.62
C SER A 60 -28.29 8.33 -44.96
N THR A 61 -28.10 9.65 -45.09
CA THR A 61 -27.58 10.27 -46.33
C THR A 61 -26.06 10.31 -46.40
N LEU A 62 -25.34 9.95 -45.32
CA LEU A 62 -23.88 9.95 -45.31
C LEU A 62 -23.32 8.78 -46.13
N SER A 63 -22.34 9.06 -46.98
CA SER A 63 -21.61 8.01 -47.71
C SER A 63 -20.62 7.29 -46.81
N ASN A 64 -20.25 6.04 -47.16
CA ASN A 64 -19.29 5.25 -46.39
C ASN A 64 -17.92 5.93 -46.28
N ASP A 65 -17.49 6.67 -47.31
CA ASP A 65 -16.22 7.41 -47.30
C ASP A 65 -16.27 8.58 -46.30
N GLN A 66 -17.41 9.28 -46.23
CA GLN A 66 -17.62 10.34 -45.23
C GLN A 66 -17.63 9.79 -43.81
N ILE A 67 -18.20 8.60 -43.61
CA ILE A 67 -18.23 7.92 -42.31
C ILE A 67 -16.81 7.52 -41.86
N LYS A 68 -15.99 7.00 -42.77
CA LYS A 68 -14.58 6.69 -42.51
C LYS A 68 -13.74 7.93 -42.20
N ILE A 69 -13.95 9.02 -42.93
CA ILE A 69 -13.28 10.31 -42.67
C ILE A 69 -13.62 10.85 -41.27
N MET A 70 -14.83 10.58 -40.77
CA MET A 70 -15.23 10.92 -39.41
C MET A 70 -14.64 9.99 -38.33
N GLY A 71 -13.83 8.99 -38.71
CA GLY A 71 -13.17 8.05 -37.80
C GLY A 71 -14.04 6.85 -37.38
N TYR A 72 -15.11 6.56 -38.13
CA TYR A 72 -15.95 5.41 -37.85
C TYR A 72 -15.65 4.27 -38.84
N ASP A 73 -15.05 3.18 -38.34
CA ASP A 73 -14.67 2.03 -39.17
C ASP A 73 -15.72 0.90 -39.14
N LEU A 74 -16.19 0.54 -37.94
CA LEU A 74 -17.11 -0.59 -37.72
C LEU A 74 -18.52 -0.17 -37.29
N SER A 75 -18.72 1.11 -36.96
CA SER A 75 -19.98 1.65 -36.46
C SER A 75 -20.58 2.66 -37.43
N ASN A 76 -21.88 2.60 -37.70
CA ASN A 76 -22.53 3.63 -38.51
C ASN A 76 -23.19 4.67 -37.59
N PRO A 77 -23.05 5.99 -37.85
CA PRO A 77 -23.72 7.03 -37.07
C PRO A 77 -25.24 6.85 -36.91
N LYS A 78 -25.89 6.21 -37.89
CA LYS A 78 -27.32 5.88 -37.82
C LYS A 78 -27.68 4.93 -36.67
N ASP A 79 -26.72 4.13 -36.21
CA ASP A 79 -26.92 3.08 -35.19
C ASP A 79 -26.83 3.63 -33.75
N PHE A 80 -26.35 4.87 -33.56
CA PHE A 80 -26.44 5.57 -32.27
C PHE A 80 -27.88 5.91 -31.88
N ILE A 81 -28.80 5.90 -32.84
CA ILE A 81 -30.23 6.11 -32.60
C ILE A 81 -30.88 4.73 -32.40
N MET A 82 -31.11 4.37 -31.13
CA MET A 82 -31.69 3.08 -30.75
C MET A 82 -33.10 2.90 -31.35
N LYS A 83 -33.26 1.89 -32.21
CA LYS A 83 -34.58 1.45 -32.71
C LYS A 83 -35.17 0.30 -31.88
N HIS A 84 -34.27 -0.55 -31.37
CA HIS A 84 -34.60 -1.71 -30.57
C HIS A 84 -33.79 -1.64 -29.28
N ILE A 85 -34.44 -1.96 -28.16
CA ILE A 85 -33.78 -2.04 -26.86
C ILE A 85 -33.46 -3.50 -26.61
N HIS A 86 -32.17 -3.84 -26.51
CA HIS A 86 -31.75 -5.20 -26.17
C HIS A 86 -32.11 -5.52 -24.72
N VAL A 87 -32.87 -6.60 -24.56
CA VAL A 87 -33.31 -7.14 -23.28
C VAL A 87 -32.22 -8.09 -22.78
N VAL A 88 -31.43 -7.62 -21.81
CA VAL A 88 -30.34 -8.39 -21.21
C VAL A 88 -30.83 -9.70 -20.55
N LEU A 89 -30.05 -10.78 -20.60
CA LEU A 89 -30.39 -12.07 -19.98
C LEU A 89 -30.49 -11.98 -18.44
N ASN A 90 -31.22 -12.93 -17.84
CA ASN A 90 -31.47 -12.96 -16.39
C ASN A 90 -30.19 -13.11 -15.54
N CYS A 91 -29.15 -13.77 -16.06
CA CYS A 91 -27.87 -13.94 -15.39
C CYS A 91 -27.15 -12.61 -15.08
N ILE A 92 -27.43 -11.55 -15.84
CA ILE A 92 -26.86 -10.21 -15.64
C ILE A 92 -27.82 -9.30 -14.83
N ARG A 93 -29.12 -9.63 -14.83
CA ARG A 93 -30.16 -8.85 -14.14
C ARG A 93 -30.19 -9.07 -12.63
N LEU A 94 -29.80 -10.27 -12.17
CA LEU A 94 -29.92 -10.79 -10.79
C LEU A 94 -31.39 -10.83 -10.30
N SER A 95 -31.84 -12.00 -9.85
CA SER A 95 -33.26 -12.31 -9.59
C SER A 95 -33.76 -12.02 -8.17
N SER A 96 -32.88 -11.73 -7.20
CA SER A 96 -33.25 -11.49 -5.79
C SER A 96 -32.68 -10.17 -5.21
N GLY A 97 -33.51 -9.46 -4.44
CA GLY A 97 -33.16 -8.23 -3.70
C GLY A 97 -33.71 -6.91 -4.26
N PRO A 98 -33.41 -5.76 -3.61
CA PRO A 98 -33.78 -4.41 -4.09
C PRO A 98 -33.25 -4.09 -5.51
N LYS A 99 -32.30 -4.91 -5.99
CA LYS A 99 -31.71 -5.08 -7.34
C LYS A 99 -32.67 -5.26 -8.52
N LYS A 100 -33.99 -5.16 -8.31
CA LYS A 100 -35.01 -5.14 -9.37
C LYS A 100 -34.98 -3.86 -10.24
N SER A 101 -33.99 -2.97 -10.10
CA SER A 101 -33.90 -1.70 -10.84
C SER A 101 -34.00 -1.89 -12.35
N LEU A 102 -33.19 -2.78 -12.92
CA LEU A 102 -33.16 -3.02 -14.37
C LEU A 102 -34.43 -3.74 -14.86
N ALA A 103 -34.91 -4.74 -14.12
CA ALA A 103 -36.14 -5.46 -14.45
C ALA A 103 -37.37 -4.54 -14.39
N ARG A 104 -37.46 -3.68 -13.37
CA ARG A 104 -38.51 -2.65 -13.24
C ARG A 104 -38.42 -1.61 -14.36
N LEU A 105 -37.22 -1.23 -14.78
CA LEU A 105 -37.01 -0.35 -15.92
C LEU A 105 -37.57 -0.97 -17.21
N TYR A 106 -37.26 -2.24 -17.49
CA TYR A 106 -37.85 -2.93 -18.64
C TYR A 106 -39.37 -3.04 -18.54
N SER A 107 -39.91 -3.33 -17.35
CA SER A 107 -41.37 -3.33 -17.14
C SER A 107 -42.01 -1.96 -17.38
N SER A 108 -41.37 -0.86 -16.99
CA SER A 108 -41.84 0.51 -17.28
C SER A 108 -41.78 0.82 -18.78
N ILE A 109 -40.70 0.45 -19.46
CA ILE A 109 -40.55 0.62 -20.91
C ILE A 109 -41.68 -0.10 -21.67
N LEU A 110 -41.99 -1.34 -21.27
CA LEU A 110 -43.08 -2.12 -21.85
C LEU A 110 -44.45 -1.52 -21.55
N ARG A 111 -44.73 -1.11 -20.30
CA ARG A 111 -46.00 -0.48 -19.90
C ARG A 111 -46.28 0.82 -20.67
N ASN A 112 -45.25 1.62 -20.89
CA ASN A 112 -45.37 2.91 -21.56
C ASN A 112 -45.27 2.83 -23.09
N ASN A 113 -45.30 1.62 -23.66
CA ASN A 113 -45.29 1.35 -25.10
C ASN A 113 -44.17 2.09 -25.86
N GLY A 114 -43.03 2.30 -25.21
CA GLY A 114 -41.90 3.02 -25.81
C GLY A 114 -42.07 4.54 -25.92
N ASN A 115 -43.03 5.17 -25.22
CA ASN A 115 -43.07 6.64 -25.15
C ASN A 115 -41.84 7.16 -24.41
N ALA A 116 -40.83 7.55 -25.20
CA ALA A 116 -39.51 7.91 -24.74
C ALA A 116 -39.56 9.03 -23.68
N SER A 117 -40.50 9.98 -23.80
CA SER A 117 -40.61 11.12 -22.90
C SER A 117 -41.00 10.74 -21.47
N ILE A 118 -41.89 9.77 -21.31
CA ILE A 118 -42.34 9.26 -20.01
C ILE A 118 -41.26 8.35 -19.42
N ILE A 119 -40.69 7.48 -20.26
CA ILE A 119 -39.63 6.54 -19.86
C ILE A 119 -38.38 7.29 -19.40
N TYR A 120 -37.97 8.34 -20.12
CA TYR A 120 -36.78 9.12 -19.78
C TYR A 120 -37.02 10.01 -18.55
N LYS A 121 -38.21 10.60 -18.38
CA LYS A 121 -38.57 11.27 -17.13
C LYS A 121 -38.54 10.30 -15.95
N GLU A 122 -39.12 9.11 -16.08
CA GLU A 122 -39.04 8.08 -15.04
C GLU A 122 -37.60 7.60 -14.77
N TYR A 123 -36.78 7.46 -15.80
CA TYR A 123 -35.37 7.08 -15.69
C TYR A 123 -34.55 8.17 -14.99
N TYR A 124 -34.71 9.43 -15.41
CA TYR A 124 -34.00 10.58 -14.89
C TYR A 124 -34.39 10.89 -13.43
N ILE A 125 -35.69 10.85 -13.11
CA ILE A 125 -36.20 10.99 -11.72
C ILE A 125 -35.64 9.88 -10.83
N ARG A 126 -35.46 8.67 -11.34
CA ARG A 126 -34.88 7.55 -10.57
C ARG A 126 -33.38 7.71 -10.36
N ILE A 127 -32.65 8.23 -11.35
CA ILE A 127 -31.22 8.56 -11.20
C ILE A 127 -31.01 9.71 -10.19
N GLU A 128 -31.84 10.75 -10.22
CA GLU A 128 -31.75 11.86 -9.25
C GLU A 128 -32.21 11.47 -7.84
N LYS A 129 -33.15 10.51 -7.70
CA LYS A 129 -33.61 10.01 -6.38
C LYS A 129 -32.74 8.92 -5.77
N ASP A 130 -31.94 8.20 -6.56
CA ASP A 130 -30.89 7.31 -6.05
C ASP A 130 -29.69 8.18 -5.61
N SER A 131 -29.93 9.02 -4.61
CA SER A 131 -28.92 9.82 -3.94
C SER A 131 -27.87 8.92 -3.29
N PHE A 132 -26.66 8.93 -3.87
CA PHE A 132 -25.33 8.75 -3.27
C PHE A 132 -25.00 7.56 -2.34
N GLU A 133 -25.94 6.68 -1.97
CA GLU A 133 -25.64 5.54 -1.07
C GLU A 133 -26.03 4.16 -1.62
N ASN A 134 -26.79 4.07 -2.72
CA ASN A 134 -27.16 2.79 -3.34
C ASN A 134 -26.94 2.79 -4.86
N ASN A 135 -25.67 2.61 -5.28
CA ASN A 135 -25.14 2.65 -6.65
C ASN A 135 -25.63 1.53 -7.63
N GLU A 136 -26.87 1.05 -7.55
CA GLU A 136 -27.28 -0.16 -8.30
C GLU A 136 -28.31 0.07 -9.43
N GLY A 137 -28.68 1.33 -9.70
CA GLY A 137 -29.75 1.71 -10.63
C GLY A 137 -29.44 1.53 -12.12
N SER A 138 -28.28 2.01 -12.59
CA SER A 138 -27.92 2.03 -14.02
C SER A 138 -26.81 1.03 -14.37
N LEU A 139 -26.76 0.57 -15.62
CA LEU A 139 -25.66 -0.30 -16.11
C LEU A 139 -24.31 0.40 -16.05
N ILE A 140 -24.28 1.72 -16.30
CA ILE A 140 -23.07 2.53 -16.19
C ILE A 140 -22.58 2.50 -14.74
N ASN A 141 -23.44 2.77 -13.75
CA ASN A 141 -23.05 2.78 -12.34
C ASN A 141 -22.62 1.39 -11.84
N ARG A 142 -23.14 0.31 -12.42
CA ARG A 142 -22.66 -1.05 -12.14
C ARG A 142 -21.23 -1.28 -12.64
N ILE A 143 -20.77 -0.55 -13.64
CA ILE A 143 -19.44 -0.66 -14.25
C ILE A 143 -18.49 0.44 -13.75
N SER A 144 -19.00 1.63 -13.45
CA SER A 144 -18.22 2.80 -13.03
C SER A 144 -18.25 2.98 -11.51
N GLY A 145 -17.08 3.16 -10.89
CA GLY A 145 -16.96 3.42 -9.45
C GLY A 145 -15.93 2.52 -8.78
N ASN A 146 -15.74 2.68 -7.47
CA ASN A 146 -14.78 1.88 -6.70
C ASN A 146 -15.31 0.48 -6.34
N GLU A 147 -16.60 0.37 -6.02
CA GLU A 147 -17.27 -0.91 -5.74
C GLU A 147 -18.00 -1.51 -6.97
N CYS A 148 -17.56 -1.15 -8.18
CA CYS A 148 -18.22 -1.60 -9.39
C CYS A 148 -17.91 -3.08 -9.71
N THR A 149 -18.72 -3.67 -10.57
CA THR A 149 -18.55 -5.07 -11.03
C THR A 149 -17.19 -5.31 -11.68
N PHE A 150 -16.67 -4.34 -12.44
CA PHE A 150 -15.37 -4.44 -13.09
C PHE A 150 -14.25 -4.55 -12.05
N LYS A 151 -14.16 -3.60 -11.11
CA LYS A 151 -13.15 -3.66 -10.05
C LYS A 151 -13.32 -4.90 -9.18
N ARG A 152 -14.53 -5.20 -8.71
CA ARG A 152 -14.78 -6.27 -7.74
C ARG A 152 -14.60 -7.70 -8.28
N TYR A 153 -14.89 -7.95 -9.55
CA TYR A 153 -14.86 -9.32 -10.09
C TYR A 153 -13.74 -9.57 -11.09
N ILE A 154 -13.14 -8.51 -11.65
CA ILE A 154 -12.04 -8.63 -12.60
C ILE A 154 -10.71 -8.24 -11.95
N LEU A 155 -10.66 -7.11 -11.24
CA LEU A 155 -9.40 -6.62 -10.65
C LEU A 155 -9.14 -7.15 -9.22
N ASP A 156 -10.15 -7.14 -8.35
CA ASP A 156 -10.07 -7.48 -6.93
C ASP A 156 -10.94 -8.70 -6.58
N LYS A 157 -10.70 -9.79 -7.31
CA LYS A 157 -11.47 -11.01 -7.12
C LYS A 157 -11.05 -11.71 -5.83
N ARG A 158 -12.03 -12.02 -4.96
CA ARG A 158 -11.78 -12.84 -3.77
C ARG A 158 -11.33 -14.26 -4.16
N ASN A 159 -10.17 -14.66 -3.63
CA ASN A 159 -9.60 -15.97 -3.84
C ASN A 159 -10.16 -17.01 -2.87
N LYS A 160 -10.28 -18.26 -3.33
CA LYS A 160 -10.78 -19.39 -2.51
C LYS A 160 -9.70 -20.02 -1.62
N HIS A 161 -8.45 -20.09 -2.10
CA HIS A 161 -7.32 -20.71 -1.40
C HIS A 161 -6.47 -19.63 -0.72
N TYR A 162 -7.09 -18.92 0.22
CA TYR A 162 -6.41 -17.89 1.00
C TYR A 162 -6.80 -18.00 2.48
N ALA A 163 -5.88 -17.61 3.35
CA ALA A 163 -6.11 -17.47 4.79
C ALA A 163 -5.55 -16.14 5.27
N ARG A 164 -6.05 -15.65 6.40
CA ARG A 164 -5.55 -14.46 7.07
C ARG A 164 -5.55 -14.71 8.56
N ALA A 165 -4.47 -14.35 9.22
CA ALA A 165 -4.34 -14.39 10.66
C ALA A 165 -3.28 -13.41 11.14
N VAL A 166 -3.30 -13.19 12.46
CA VAL A 166 -2.29 -12.41 13.16
C VAL A 166 -0.93 -13.09 13.06
N ILE A 167 0.12 -12.30 12.90
CA ILE A 167 1.50 -12.78 12.90
C ILE A 167 2.10 -12.79 14.31
N THR A 168 2.99 -13.75 14.53
CA THR A 168 3.74 -13.92 15.78
C THR A 168 5.19 -14.24 15.47
N LEU A 169 6.07 -13.81 16.36
CA LEU A 169 7.50 -14.06 16.29
C LEU A 169 7.81 -15.55 16.56
N ASP A 170 8.66 -16.17 15.74
CA ASP A 170 9.32 -17.42 16.07
C ASP A 170 10.76 -17.44 15.54
N LEU A 171 11.72 -17.55 16.46
CA LEU A 171 13.16 -17.56 16.17
C LEU A 171 13.66 -18.94 15.72
N ASN A 172 12.89 -19.99 15.99
CA ASN A 172 13.24 -21.36 15.60
C ASN A 172 12.86 -21.68 14.15
N ILE A 173 12.07 -20.81 13.51
CA ILE A 173 11.70 -20.91 12.11
C ILE A 173 12.76 -20.23 11.24
N ASP A 174 13.14 -20.93 10.18
CA ASP A 174 14.13 -20.45 9.23
C ASP A 174 13.61 -19.23 8.46
N VAL A 175 14.51 -18.41 7.90
CA VAL A 175 14.14 -17.14 7.25
C VAL A 175 13.29 -17.35 5.99
N ASP A 176 13.39 -18.54 5.38
CA ASP A 176 12.64 -18.98 4.20
C ASP A 176 11.45 -19.89 4.55
N GLU A 177 11.15 -20.08 5.83
CA GLU A 177 10.01 -20.85 6.33
C GLU A 177 8.95 -19.97 6.99
N ILE A 178 7.71 -20.45 6.99
CA ILE A 178 6.59 -19.87 7.75
C ILE A 178 5.87 -20.96 8.50
N GLY A 179 5.62 -20.73 9.78
CA GLY A 179 4.75 -21.58 10.58
C GLY A 179 3.29 -21.30 10.25
N VAL A 180 2.60 -22.32 9.74
CA VAL A 180 1.18 -22.26 9.39
C VAL A 180 0.41 -23.23 10.29
N PHE A 181 -0.68 -22.74 10.89
CA PHE A 181 -1.50 -23.53 11.80
C PHE A 181 -2.26 -24.67 11.10
N LEU A 182 -2.43 -25.79 11.78
CA LEU A 182 -3.11 -27.00 11.29
C LEU A 182 -4.49 -26.77 10.66
N PHE A 183 -5.30 -25.87 11.20
CA PHE A 183 -6.62 -25.57 10.63
C PHE A 183 -6.52 -24.95 9.22
N PHE A 184 -5.48 -24.14 8.99
CA PHE A 184 -5.20 -23.59 7.67
C PHE A 184 -4.65 -24.65 6.74
N TYR A 185 -3.81 -25.59 7.21
CA TYR A 185 -3.38 -26.73 6.41
C TYR A 185 -4.56 -27.48 5.78
N SER A 186 -5.58 -27.78 6.60
CA SER A 186 -6.77 -28.52 6.18
C SER A 186 -7.61 -27.74 5.15
N ASN A 187 -7.80 -26.44 5.36
CA ASN A 187 -8.65 -25.61 4.49
C ASN A 187 -7.94 -25.12 3.22
N LEU A 188 -6.64 -24.80 3.32
CA LEU A 188 -5.83 -24.36 2.18
C LEU A 188 -5.39 -25.52 1.29
N LYS A 189 -5.51 -26.77 1.76
CA LYS A 189 -4.99 -27.98 1.10
C LYS A 189 -3.47 -27.96 0.94
N VAL A 190 -2.77 -27.47 1.96
CA VAL A 190 -1.31 -27.65 2.03
C VAL A 190 -1.10 -29.14 2.35
N GLU A 191 -0.40 -29.85 1.47
CA GLU A 191 -0.34 -31.31 1.57
C GLU A 191 0.81 -31.78 2.46
N ARG A 192 1.93 -31.04 2.46
CA ARG A 192 3.17 -31.43 3.15
C ARG A 192 3.95 -30.20 3.63
N ASP A 193 4.74 -30.41 4.68
CA ASP A 193 5.80 -29.48 5.05
C ASP A 193 6.75 -29.27 3.87
N GLY A 194 7.16 -28.03 3.64
CA GLY A 194 8.00 -27.62 2.52
C GLY A 194 7.24 -27.11 1.29
N ASP A 195 5.91 -27.21 1.26
CA ASP A 195 5.10 -26.63 0.18
C ASP A 195 5.22 -25.09 0.15
N TYR A 196 5.22 -24.50 -1.06
CA TYR A 196 5.34 -23.05 -1.22
C TYR A 196 4.03 -22.32 -0.96
N VAL A 197 4.09 -21.36 -0.04
CA VAL A 197 3.01 -20.41 0.28
C VAL A 197 3.47 -18.98 0.04
N LEU A 198 2.58 -18.16 -0.50
CA LEU A 198 2.83 -16.74 -0.68
C LEU A 198 2.31 -15.97 0.52
N LEU A 199 3.18 -15.19 1.14
CA LEU A 199 2.83 -14.32 2.24
C LEU A 199 2.73 -12.88 1.76
N ASN A 200 1.73 -12.17 2.27
CA ASN A 200 1.53 -10.75 1.99
C ASN A 200 0.97 -9.97 3.17
N ARG A 201 1.45 -8.75 3.36
CA ARG A 201 0.85 -7.73 4.23
C ARG A 201 0.26 -6.59 3.41
N GLN A 202 -1.01 -6.28 3.66
CA GLN A 202 -1.66 -5.12 3.04
C GLN A 202 -1.24 -3.84 3.78
N PRO A 203 -1.03 -2.70 3.08
CA PRO A 203 -1.18 -2.46 1.64
C PRO A 203 0.03 -2.89 0.78
N PHE A 204 -0.23 -3.26 -0.47
CA PHE A 204 0.81 -3.66 -1.44
C PHE A 204 1.43 -2.44 -2.12
N LEU A 205 2.59 -1.98 -1.66
CA LEU A 205 3.30 -0.85 -2.29
C LEU A 205 4.47 -1.30 -3.17
N GLN A 206 5.07 -2.45 -2.86
CA GLN A 206 6.26 -2.93 -3.54
C GLN A 206 6.06 -4.36 -4.02
N LYS A 207 6.80 -4.76 -5.07
CA LYS A 207 6.80 -6.16 -5.55
C LYS A 207 7.12 -7.16 -4.44
N LYS A 208 7.94 -6.74 -3.47
CA LYS A 208 8.36 -7.53 -2.30
C LYS A 208 7.31 -7.64 -1.20
N SER A 209 6.17 -6.98 -1.32
CA SER A 209 5.03 -7.21 -0.43
C SER A 209 4.38 -8.59 -0.67
N LEU A 210 4.80 -9.33 -1.71
CA LEU A 210 4.40 -10.70 -1.97
C LEU A 210 5.65 -11.58 -2.17
N ILE A 211 5.93 -12.47 -1.22
CA ILE A 211 7.11 -13.34 -1.24
C ILE A 211 6.68 -14.78 -0.91
N ALA A 212 7.35 -15.76 -1.53
CA ALA A 212 7.12 -17.17 -1.30
C ALA A 212 8.01 -17.70 -0.18
N PHE A 213 7.43 -18.54 0.67
CA PHE A 213 8.10 -19.23 1.78
C PHE A 213 7.68 -20.69 1.77
N ARG A 214 8.49 -21.53 2.41
CA ARG A 214 8.14 -22.93 2.68
C ARG A 214 7.22 -22.99 3.89
N ALA A 215 6.08 -23.64 3.74
CA ALA A 215 5.15 -23.84 4.83
C ALA A 215 5.67 -24.93 5.77
N ARG A 216 5.56 -24.69 7.08
CA ARG A 216 5.84 -25.65 8.13
C ARG A 216 4.65 -25.78 9.06
N MET A 217 4.20 -27.00 9.30
CA MET A 217 2.98 -27.25 10.07
C MET A 217 3.21 -27.05 11.56
N MET A 218 2.40 -26.17 12.15
CA MET A 218 2.40 -25.89 13.58
C MET A 218 1.13 -26.45 14.21
N LEU A 219 1.30 -27.32 15.21
CA LEU A 219 0.20 -27.97 15.93
C LEU A 219 -0.41 -27.07 17.02
N ASP A 220 0.40 -26.18 17.60
CA ASP A 220 0.08 -25.54 18.89
C ASP A 220 -0.28 -24.05 18.79
N SER A 221 -0.45 -23.47 17.60
CA SER A 221 -0.66 -22.01 17.47
C SER A 221 -1.66 -21.59 16.41
N TYR A 222 -2.60 -20.72 16.76
CA TYR A 222 -3.60 -20.14 15.85
C TYR A 222 -3.08 -18.96 15.00
N THR A 223 -1.79 -18.68 15.06
CA THR A 223 -1.15 -17.51 14.44
C THR A 223 -0.18 -17.94 13.34
N ILE A 224 0.14 -17.01 12.46
CA ILE A 224 1.20 -17.21 11.46
C ILE A 224 2.53 -16.91 12.15
N ARG A 225 3.46 -17.85 12.14
CA ARG A 225 4.77 -17.66 12.76
C ARG A 225 5.82 -17.31 11.72
N ILE A 226 6.54 -16.22 11.94
CA ILE A 226 7.57 -15.74 11.01
C ILE A 226 8.84 -15.35 11.76
N ASN A 227 9.97 -15.43 11.05
CA ASN A 227 11.24 -14.94 11.56
C ASN A 227 11.26 -13.39 11.58
N PRO A 228 11.71 -12.73 12.67
CA PRO A 228 11.73 -11.27 12.77
C PRO A 228 12.55 -10.57 11.68
N SER A 229 13.56 -11.25 11.13
CA SER A 229 14.43 -10.67 10.11
C SER A 229 13.70 -10.38 8.80
N VAL A 230 12.53 -10.99 8.60
CA VAL A 230 11.68 -10.82 7.43
C VAL A 230 10.75 -9.61 7.58
N CYS A 231 10.39 -9.23 8.81
CA CYS A 231 9.44 -8.14 9.11
C CYS A 231 9.74 -6.81 8.42
N PRO A 232 11.01 -6.35 8.30
CA PRO A 232 11.33 -5.11 7.57
C PRO A 232 10.91 -5.13 6.10
N THR A 233 10.82 -6.31 5.48
CA THR A 233 10.39 -6.48 4.09
C THR A 233 8.92 -6.13 3.90
N PHE A 234 8.10 -6.48 4.89
CA PHE A 234 6.66 -6.23 4.89
C PHE A 234 6.25 -4.96 5.65
N ASN A 235 7.24 -4.25 6.22
CA ASN A 235 7.03 -3.16 7.16
C ASN A 235 6.08 -3.58 8.30
N ALA A 236 6.20 -4.84 8.75
CA ALA A 236 5.32 -5.48 9.71
C ALA A 236 5.91 -5.40 11.12
N ASP A 237 5.03 -5.38 12.11
CA ASP A 237 5.34 -5.51 13.53
C ASP A 237 4.45 -6.59 14.16
N PHE A 238 4.58 -6.79 15.48
CA PHE A 238 3.89 -7.86 16.21
C PHE A 238 2.86 -7.31 17.21
N ASP A 239 2.28 -6.14 16.92
CA ASP A 239 1.31 -5.46 17.79
C ASP A 239 -0.16 -5.84 17.50
N GLY A 240 -0.39 -6.82 16.63
CA GLY A 240 -1.73 -7.24 16.16
C GLY A 240 -1.86 -7.26 14.64
N ASP A 241 -0.79 -6.95 13.92
CA ASP A 241 -0.68 -7.06 12.48
C ASP A 241 -1.16 -8.41 11.93
N GLU A 242 -1.90 -8.35 10.83
CA GLU A 242 -2.42 -9.52 10.13
C GLU A 242 -1.81 -9.65 8.73
N MET A 243 -1.47 -10.88 8.36
CA MET A 243 -0.95 -11.19 7.03
C MET A 243 -1.82 -12.22 6.31
N ASN A 244 -1.84 -12.13 4.98
CA ASN A 244 -2.56 -13.03 4.11
C ASN A 244 -1.60 -14.10 3.60
N ILE A 245 -2.06 -15.35 3.62
CA ILE A 245 -1.39 -16.50 3.04
C ILE A 245 -2.18 -16.94 1.81
N PHE A 246 -1.49 -17.13 0.69
CA PHE A 246 -2.04 -17.73 -0.52
C PHE A 246 -1.33 -19.05 -0.81
N TYR A 247 -2.10 -20.11 -1.01
CA TYR A 247 -1.56 -21.41 -1.39
C TYR A 247 -1.53 -21.56 -2.91
N THR A 248 -0.40 -22.04 -3.43
CA THR A 248 -0.25 -22.32 -4.87
C THR A 248 -0.47 -23.80 -5.13
N SER A 249 -1.61 -24.14 -5.74
CA SER A 249 -2.00 -25.54 -5.99
C SER A 249 -1.36 -26.14 -7.24
N SER A 250 -1.10 -25.33 -8.27
CA SER A 250 -0.60 -25.82 -9.56
C SER A 250 0.92 -25.99 -9.53
N TYR A 251 1.43 -27.05 -10.17
CA TYR A 251 2.87 -27.30 -10.28
C TYR A 251 3.62 -26.13 -10.91
N LEU A 252 3.05 -25.51 -11.95
CA LEU A 252 3.63 -24.33 -12.61
C LEU A 252 3.74 -23.14 -11.64
N SER A 253 2.70 -22.91 -10.83
CA SER A 253 2.72 -21.84 -9.83
C SER A 253 3.72 -22.12 -8.71
N LYS A 254 3.86 -23.38 -8.28
CA LYS A 254 4.89 -23.78 -7.31
C LYS A 254 6.29 -23.54 -7.87
N ALA A 255 6.54 -23.92 -9.12
CA ALA A 255 7.82 -23.67 -9.80
C ALA A 255 8.10 -22.17 -10.01
N GLU A 256 7.08 -21.37 -10.32
CA GLU A 256 7.20 -19.90 -10.41
C GLU A 256 7.57 -19.29 -9.05
N CYS A 257 6.95 -19.78 -7.97
CA CYS A 257 7.30 -19.36 -6.62
C CYS A 257 8.77 -19.66 -6.32
N ASP A 258 9.19 -20.90 -6.54
CA ASP A 258 10.55 -21.39 -6.29
C ASP A 258 11.63 -20.56 -7.02
N ILE A 259 11.41 -20.31 -8.31
CA ILE A 259 12.41 -19.66 -9.17
C ILE A 259 12.45 -18.15 -8.95
N LEU A 260 11.29 -17.50 -8.75
CA LEU A 260 11.18 -16.03 -8.81
C LEU A 260 10.87 -15.36 -7.47
N LEU A 261 10.06 -16.00 -6.62
CA LEU A 261 9.45 -15.33 -5.46
C LEU A 261 9.99 -15.80 -4.11
N VAL A 262 10.79 -16.86 -4.05
CA VAL A 262 11.41 -17.31 -2.79
C VAL A 262 12.22 -16.18 -2.14
N VAL A 263 12.16 -16.11 -0.81
CA VAL A 263 12.88 -15.13 0.02
C VAL A 263 14.32 -14.95 -0.42
N ASP A 264 15.04 -16.05 -0.64
CA ASP A 264 16.45 -16.06 -1.06
C ASP A 264 16.73 -15.31 -2.35
N LYS A 265 15.75 -15.26 -3.28
CA LYS A 265 15.86 -14.48 -4.53
C LYS A 265 15.44 -13.03 -4.34
N CYS A 266 14.68 -12.75 -3.29
CA CYS A 266 14.06 -11.45 -3.02
C CYS A 266 14.75 -10.65 -1.90
N ILE A 267 15.95 -11.05 -1.47
CA ILE A 267 16.74 -10.36 -0.44
C ILE A 267 17.07 -8.93 -0.84
N LEU A 268 17.52 -8.68 -2.08
CA LEU A 268 18.02 -7.37 -2.51
C LEU A 268 16.94 -6.57 -3.24
N LEU A 269 16.79 -5.29 -2.89
CA LEU A 269 15.89 -4.37 -3.58
C LEU A 269 16.50 -4.02 -4.94
N PRO A 270 15.75 -4.15 -6.05
CA PRO A 270 16.23 -3.73 -7.36
C PRO A 270 16.43 -2.20 -7.45
N GLN A 271 15.67 -1.41 -6.68
CA GLN A 271 15.69 0.06 -6.74
C GLN A 271 16.99 0.67 -6.21
N ASN A 272 17.52 0.14 -5.11
CA ASN A 272 18.66 0.74 -4.40
C ASN A 272 19.74 -0.29 -4.01
N SER A 273 19.62 -1.55 -4.42
CA SER A 273 20.54 -2.65 -4.06
C SER A 273 20.75 -2.84 -2.55
N MET A 274 19.80 -2.38 -1.74
CA MET A 274 19.79 -2.60 -0.30
C MET A 274 19.06 -3.90 0.05
N PRO A 275 19.41 -4.59 1.13
CA PRO A 275 18.71 -5.78 1.58
C PRO A 275 17.37 -5.38 2.21
N THR A 276 16.31 -6.15 1.94
CA THR A 276 15.04 -6.06 2.68
C THR A 276 14.99 -6.97 3.89
N VAL A 277 15.67 -8.11 3.82
CA VAL A 277 15.75 -9.09 4.90
C VAL A 277 17.07 -8.89 5.62
N TYR A 278 17.03 -8.54 6.91
CA TYR A 278 18.20 -8.32 7.74
C TYR A 278 17.84 -8.40 9.23
N ALA A 279 18.82 -8.66 10.08
CA ALA A 279 18.61 -8.72 11.52
C ALA A 279 18.23 -7.36 12.10
N ILE A 280 17.24 -7.34 13.00
CA ILE A 280 16.73 -6.13 13.64
C ILE A 280 16.70 -6.27 15.17
N GLN A 281 16.46 -5.15 15.86
CA GLN A 281 16.17 -5.09 17.30
C GLN A 281 17.25 -5.79 18.16
N ASP A 282 16.84 -6.79 18.94
CA ASP A 282 17.62 -7.46 19.98
C ASP A 282 18.90 -8.08 19.43
N ILE A 283 18.87 -8.65 18.23
CA ILE A 283 20.06 -9.21 17.60
C ILE A 283 21.12 -8.13 17.33
N VAL A 284 20.70 -6.93 16.92
CA VAL A 284 21.65 -5.83 16.66
C VAL A 284 22.23 -5.29 17.97
N ALA A 285 21.39 -5.19 19.01
CA ALA A 285 21.81 -4.76 20.34
C ALA A 285 22.76 -5.78 20.99
N GLY A 286 22.41 -7.07 20.96
CA GLY A 286 23.21 -8.18 21.45
C GLY A 286 24.57 -8.25 20.76
N ALA A 287 24.61 -8.19 19.42
CA ALA A 287 25.86 -8.19 18.67
C ALA A 287 26.78 -7.01 19.01
N PHE A 288 26.21 -5.83 19.31
CA PHE A 288 26.96 -4.68 19.79
C PHE A 288 27.50 -4.88 21.21
N MET A 289 26.67 -5.40 22.12
CA MET A 289 27.04 -5.68 23.50
C MET A 289 28.15 -6.75 23.61
N MET A 290 28.03 -7.84 22.84
CA MET A 290 29.07 -8.86 22.70
C MET A 290 30.42 -8.26 22.33
N HIS A 291 30.42 -7.26 21.44
CA HIS A 291 31.64 -6.56 21.01
C HIS A 291 32.22 -5.66 22.09
N LYS A 292 31.38 -4.90 22.81
CA LYS A 292 31.82 -3.88 23.77
C LYS A 292 32.24 -4.49 25.10
N MET A 293 31.53 -5.50 25.59
CA MET A 293 31.73 -6.04 26.95
C MET A 293 32.92 -6.97 27.07
N ASN A 294 33.30 -7.68 26.00
CA ASN A 294 34.44 -8.61 25.96
C ASN A 294 34.55 -9.52 27.22
N LYS A 295 33.43 -10.13 27.63
CA LYS A 295 33.36 -10.95 28.84
C LYS A 295 33.92 -12.35 28.60
N ILE A 296 34.43 -12.95 29.67
CA ILE A 296 34.81 -14.38 29.68
C ILE A 296 33.53 -15.20 29.66
N LEU A 297 33.43 -16.13 28.72
CA LEU A 297 32.27 -16.99 28.56
C LEU A 297 32.43 -18.26 29.40
N ARG A 298 31.31 -18.75 29.97
CA ARG A 298 31.28 -20.07 30.57
C ARG A 298 31.34 -21.14 29.47
N GLN A 299 32.00 -22.25 29.75
CA GLN A 299 32.16 -23.34 28.80
C GLN A 299 30.82 -23.97 28.38
N SER A 300 29.81 -23.94 29.24
CA SER A 300 28.44 -24.37 28.91
C SER A 300 27.84 -23.54 27.78
N ILE A 301 27.94 -22.21 27.84
CA ILE A 301 27.39 -21.30 26.84
C ILE A 301 28.08 -21.49 25.50
N VAL A 302 29.40 -21.65 25.50
CA VAL A 302 30.17 -21.95 24.29
C VAL A 302 29.69 -23.28 23.69
N HIS A 303 29.44 -24.30 24.52
CA HIS A 303 28.92 -25.58 24.07
C HIS A 303 27.51 -25.44 23.48
N ASP A 304 26.60 -24.71 24.13
CA ASP A 304 25.23 -24.49 23.64
C ASP A 304 25.23 -23.73 22.30
N CYS A 305 26.06 -22.68 22.18
CA CYS A 305 26.24 -21.98 20.91
C CYS A 305 26.83 -22.88 19.81
N ILE A 306 27.76 -23.77 20.15
CA ILE A 306 28.32 -24.75 19.21
C ILE A 306 27.29 -25.82 18.84
N MET A 307 26.45 -26.27 19.76
CA MET A 307 25.40 -27.24 19.45
C MET A 307 24.35 -26.67 18.49
N MET A 308 24.09 -25.36 18.57
CA MET A 308 23.22 -24.64 17.64
C MET A 308 23.88 -24.37 16.28
N LEU A 309 25.21 -24.30 16.24
CA LEU A 309 25.99 -24.33 15.02
C LEU A 309 26.05 -25.78 14.54
N HIS A 310 25.27 -26.14 13.52
CA HIS A 310 25.45 -27.43 12.84
C HIS A 310 26.78 -27.50 12.03
N ALA A 311 27.87 -26.96 12.57
CA ALA A 311 29.20 -26.84 12.02
C ALA A 311 30.26 -27.23 13.06
N HIS A 312 31.28 -28.00 12.65
CA HIS A 312 32.38 -28.38 13.53
C HIS A 312 33.26 -27.16 13.86
N LEU A 313 33.35 -26.84 15.16
CA LEU A 313 34.17 -25.77 15.69
C LEU A 313 35.13 -26.28 16.76
N ASP A 314 36.39 -25.88 16.64
CA ASP A 314 37.40 -26.11 17.67
C ASP A 314 37.14 -25.18 18.86
N ALA A 315 36.42 -25.69 19.86
CA ALA A 315 36.02 -24.95 21.07
C ALA A 315 37.22 -24.51 21.95
N THR A 316 38.42 -25.03 21.70
CA THR A 316 39.59 -24.84 22.56
C THR A 316 40.11 -23.39 22.59
N ASN A 317 39.80 -22.58 21.58
CA ASN A 317 40.28 -21.20 21.45
C ASN A 317 39.23 -20.14 21.80
N ILE A 318 38.02 -20.53 22.23
CA ILE A 318 36.93 -19.60 22.53
C ILE A 318 36.85 -19.38 24.04
N CYS A 319 37.43 -18.27 24.52
CA CYS A 319 37.38 -17.91 25.94
C CYS A 319 36.54 -16.65 26.21
N THR A 320 36.48 -15.72 25.25
CA THR A 320 35.76 -14.44 25.41
C THR A 320 34.63 -14.25 24.40
N SER A 321 33.70 -13.34 24.69
CA SER A 321 32.63 -12.94 23.76
C SER A 321 33.17 -12.37 22.45
N LYS A 322 34.36 -11.78 22.48
CA LYS A 322 35.06 -11.31 21.28
C LYS A 322 35.65 -12.45 20.47
N ASP A 323 36.18 -13.49 21.12
CA ASP A 323 36.70 -14.68 20.44
C ASP A 323 35.56 -15.43 19.75
N LEU A 324 34.43 -15.61 20.45
CA LEU A 324 33.23 -16.25 19.89
C LEU A 324 32.73 -15.52 18.64
N LYS A 325 32.75 -14.18 18.69
CA LYS A 325 32.44 -13.33 17.54
C LYS A 325 33.48 -13.43 16.42
N LEU A 326 34.77 -13.51 16.72
CA LEU A 326 35.83 -13.61 15.71
C LEU A 326 35.81 -14.96 15.01
N THR A 327 35.65 -16.06 15.74
CA THR A 327 35.39 -17.38 15.18
C THR A 327 34.13 -17.35 14.32
N PHE A 328 33.10 -16.64 14.76
CA PHE A 328 31.87 -16.46 13.99
C PHE A 328 32.09 -15.68 12.68
N ILE A 329 32.80 -14.56 12.70
CA ILE A 329 33.15 -13.80 11.49
C ILE A 329 34.01 -14.66 10.55
N GLN A 330 34.91 -15.49 11.08
CA GLN A 330 35.75 -16.40 10.29
C GLN A 330 34.93 -17.48 9.58
N ILE A 331 33.96 -18.11 10.26
CA ILE A 331 33.02 -19.09 9.66
C ILE A 331 32.22 -18.42 8.54
N MET A 332 31.72 -17.22 8.81
CA MET A 332 30.81 -16.52 7.89
C MET A 332 31.52 -15.93 6.67
N SER A 333 32.81 -15.66 6.78
CA SER A 333 33.60 -15.04 5.73
C SER A 333 34.36 -16.06 4.87
N ASN A 334 34.16 -17.37 5.10
CA ASN A 334 34.96 -18.45 4.54
C ASN A 334 36.48 -18.16 4.66
N GLY A 335 36.90 -17.58 5.79
CA GLY A 335 38.29 -17.20 6.04
C GLY A 335 38.76 -15.87 5.44
N SER A 336 37.88 -15.01 4.91
CA SER A 336 38.31 -13.66 4.51
C SER A 336 38.50 -12.75 5.73
N ASN A 337 39.74 -12.29 5.94
CA ASN A 337 40.14 -11.41 7.03
C ASN A 337 39.53 -10.01 6.89
N LEU A 338 38.25 -9.86 7.26
CA LEU A 338 37.62 -8.56 7.44
C LEU A 338 38.20 -7.91 8.71
N ALA A 339 39.16 -7.00 8.51
CA ALA A 339 39.75 -6.20 9.58
C ALA A 339 38.75 -5.12 10.06
N ILE A 340 37.84 -5.49 10.96
CA ILE A 340 36.84 -4.55 11.48
C ILE A 340 37.47 -3.75 12.64
N LYS A 341 37.84 -2.49 12.38
CA LYS A 341 38.49 -1.59 13.36
C LYS A 341 37.52 -1.02 14.42
N SER A 342 36.23 -0.85 14.10
CA SER A 342 35.18 -0.48 15.05
C SER A 342 33.82 -1.00 14.56
N LEU A 343 32.97 -1.55 15.43
CA LEU A 343 31.59 -1.89 15.08
C LEU A 343 30.64 -0.83 15.64
N THR A 344 30.27 0.12 14.79
CA THR A 344 29.03 0.89 14.98
C THR A 344 27.84 0.08 14.48
N SER A 345 26.63 0.39 14.96
CA SER A 345 25.36 -0.23 14.53
C SER A 345 25.24 -0.35 13.00
N THR A 346 25.67 0.67 12.26
CA THR A 346 25.66 0.68 10.79
C THR A 346 26.64 -0.30 10.17
N ILE A 347 27.83 -0.48 10.75
CA ILE A 347 28.81 -1.47 10.29
C ILE A 347 28.32 -2.88 10.58
N ILE A 348 27.68 -3.11 11.74
CA ILE A 348 27.05 -4.41 12.06
C ILE A 348 25.97 -4.74 11.02
N LYS A 349 25.08 -3.78 10.72
CA LYS A 349 24.04 -3.93 9.69
C LYS A 349 24.64 -4.24 8.31
N ASN A 350 25.74 -3.56 7.94
CA ASN A 350 26.41 -3.79 6.66
C ASN A 350 27.12 -5.15 6.58
N LEU A 351 27.69 -5.63 7.70
CA LEU A 351 28.28 -6.98 7.79
C LEU A 351 27.21 -8.07 7.68
N ILE A 352 26.12 -7.92 8.43
CA ILE A 352 24.98 -8.84 8.35
C ILE A 352 24.42 -8.85 6.93
N LYS A 353 24.32 -7.67 6.30
CA LYS A 353 23.97 -7.53 4.89
C LYS A 353 24.93 -8.31 3.97
N SER A 354 26.25 -8.13 4.11
CA SER A 354 27.21 -8.82 3.22
C SER A 354 27.18 -10.33 3.40
N ILE A 355 27.02 -10.80 4.65
CA ILE A 355 26.93 -12.23 4.96
C ILE A 355 25.66 -12.85 4.38
N PHE A 356 24.53 -12.16 4.48
CA PHE A 356 23.27 -12.62 3.90
C PHE A 356 23.37 -12.76 2.37
N ILE A 357 24.13 -11.87 1.72
CA ILE A 357 24.37 -11.91 0.27
C ILE A 357 25.33 -13.04 -0.11
N SER A 358 26.39 -13.29 0.67
CA SER A 358 27.45 -14.25 0.31
C SER A 358 27.07 -15.70 0.60
N ASN A 359 26.43 -15.97 1.73
CA ASN A 359 26.19 -17.33 2.22
C ASN A 359 24.69 -17.72 2.20
N GLY A 360 23.80 -16.80 1.84
CA GLY A 360 22.35 -17.02 1.81
C GLY A 360 21.68 -17.10 3.19
N GLY A 361 20.43 -17.55 3.20
CA GLY A 361 19.58 -17.66 4.40
C GLY A 361 20.14 -18.52 5.55
N PRO A 362 20.73 -19.72 5.31
CA PRO A 362 21.18 -20.61 6.38
C PRO A 362 22.31 -20.02 7.22
N GLY A 363 23.29 -19.38 6.59
CA GLY A 363 24.38 -18.70 7.29
C GLY A 363 23.84 -17.60 8.18
N ALA A 364 22.98 -16.73 7.64
CA ALA A 364 22.39 -15.64 8.40
C ALA A 364 21.62 -16.10 9.65
N LEU A 365 20.89 -17.22 9.57
CA LEU A 365 20.17 -17.78 10.70
C LEU A 365 21.10 -18.25 11.82
N MET A 366 22.26 -18.81 11.49
CA MET A 366 23.28 -19.18 12.48
C MET A 366 23.72 -17.95 13.30
N PHE A 367 23.85 -16.79 12.66
CA PHE A 367 24.15 -15.54 13.37
C PHE A 367 23.07 -15.19 14.39
N LEU A 368 21.82 -15.22 13.96
CA LEU A 368 20.68 -14.82 14.78
C LEU A 368 20.61 -15.69 16.02
N LYS A 369 20.70 -17.01 15.85
CA LYS A 369 20.60 -17.99 16.93
C LYS A 369 21.70 -17.84 17.97
N ILE A 370 22.95 -17.59 17.56
CA ILE A 370 24.07 -17.42 18.51
C ILE A 370 23.92 -16.16 19.34
N VAL A 371 23.60 -15.05 18.69
CA VAL A 371 23.44 -13.77 19.40
C VAL A 371 22.27 -13.86 20.38
N ASP A 372 21.20 -14.53 19.98
CA ASP A 372 20.03 -14.76 20.84
C ASP A 372 20.37 -15.65 22.04
N CYS A 373 21.05 -16.79 21.84
CA CYS A 373 21.53 -17.63 22.95
C CYS A 373 22.41 -16.86 23.94
N TRP A 374 23.31 -16.01 23.43
CA TRP A 374 24.15 -15.18 24.30
C TRP A 374 23.34 -14.14 25.06
N LEU A 375 22.36 -13.51 24.41
CA LEU A 375 21.52 -12.48 25.01
C LEU A 375 20.57 -13.05 26.07
N LEU A 376 20.09 -14.28 25.89
CA LEU A 376 19.25 -14.99 26.86
C LEU A 376 19.97 -15.20 28.21
N GLU A 377 21.28 -15.47 28.18
CA GLU A 377 22.09 -15.66 29.38
C GLU A 377 22.50 -14.34 30.04
N GLU A 378 22.91 -13.35 29.24
CA GLU A 378 23.34 -12.06 29.78
C GLU A 378 22.18 -11.20 30.27
N GLY A 379 21.04 -11.29 29.58
CA GLY A 379 19.91 -10.41 29.77
C GLY A 379 20.17 -8.99 29.26
N LEU A 380 19.11 -8.36 28.77
CA LEU A 380 19.09 -6.93 28.47
C LEU A 380 17.79 -6.34 29.00
N SER A 381 17.90 -5.31 29.83
CA SER A 381 16.77 -4.55 30.34
C SER A 381 17.10 -3.07 30.33
N ILE A 382 16.08 -2.23 30.17
CA ILE A 382 16.20 -0.78 30.26
C ILE A 382 15.22 -0.34 31.36
N GLY A 383 15.73 0.40 32.33
CA GLY A 383 14.96 0.93 33.44
C GLY A 383 14.89 2.46 33.46
N TYR A 384 14.14 2.99 34.42
CA TYR A 384 14.05 4.43 34.67
C TYR A 384 15.43 5.06 34.95
N ASP A 385 16.29 4.37 35.69
CA ASP A 385 17.62 4.86 36.05
C ASP A 385 18.57 4.99 34.85
N ASP A 386 18.37 4.21 33.79
CA ASP A 386 19.15 4.32 32.55
C ASP A 386 18.82 5.62 31.81
N CYS A 387 17.56 6.06 31.89
CA CYS A 387 17.12 7.36 31.38
C CYS A 387 17.66 8.52 32.23
N ALA A 388 17.76 8.36 33.54
CA ALA A 388 18.25 9.39 34.45
C ALA A 388 19.78 9.58 34.35
N ASN A 389 20.52 8.47 34.27
CA ASN A 389 21.99 8.48 34.29
C ASN A 389 22.62 8.59 32.89
N LYS A 390 21.80 8.69 31.83
CA LYS A 390 22.21 8.84 30.42
C LYS A 390 23.31 7.86 30.02
N VAL A 391 23.11 6.57 30.31
CA VAL A 391 24.09 5.54 29.96
C VAL A 391 24.10 5.38 28.43
N GLY A 392 25.20 5.81 27.80
CA GLY A 392 25.36 5.98 26.35
C GLY A 392 25.42 4.69 25.50
N ILE A 393 24.69 3.64 25.88
CA ILE A 393 24.55 2.41 25.09
C ILE A 393 23.36 2.50 24.14
N ILE A 394 22.36 3.34 24.45
CA ILE A 394 21.16 3.54 23.64
C ILE A 394 21.08 5.03 23.30
N VAL A 395 20.75 5.32 22.05
CA VAL A 395 20.47 6.68 21.57
C VAL A 395 19.19 7.16 22.26
N ILE A 396 19.31 7.59 23.50
CA ILE A 396 18.28 8.31 24.25
C ILE A 396 18.43 9.77 23.84
N ILE A 397 18.04 10.10 22.61
CA ILE A 397 17.91 11.50 22.18
C ILE A 397 16.48 11.99 22.50
N ASP A 398 15.50 11.10 22.57
CA ASP A 398 14.07 11.44 22.72
C ASP A 398 13.54 11.40 24.17
N VAL A 399 14.36 11.11 25.18
CA VAL A 399 13.95 11.23 26.61
C VAL A 399 14.47 12.53 27.23
N ASP A 400 15.35 13.24 26.51
CA ASP A 400 15.79 14.58 26.88
C ASP A 400 14.82 15.65 26.38
N ILE A 401 15.07 16.89 26.78
CA ILE A 401 14.29 18.09 26.47
C ILE A 401 13.85 18.10 25.00
N ASP A 402 12.54 17.98 24.74
CA ASP A 402 11.95 17.99 23.39
C ASP A 402 12.28 19.29 22.61
N GLY A 403 12.51 20.38 23.34
CA GLY A 403 12.89 21.67 22.81
C GLY A 403 11.75 22.38 22.07
N GLN A 404 12.09 23.14 21.03
CA GLN A 404 11.14 23.99 20.32
C GLN A 404 10.12 23.16 19.53
N GLN A 405 8.83 23.38 19.81
CA GLN A 405 7.75 22.80 19.04
C GLN A 405 7.46 23.63 17.78
N TRP A 406 7.36 22.95 16.65
CA TRP A 406 7.07 23.54 15.35
C TRP A 406 5.80 22.95 14.75
N ILE A 407 4.99 23.81 14.13
CA ILE A 407 3.85 23.42 13.29
C ILE A 407 4.13 23.89 11.86
N GLY A 408 4.37 22.94 10.96
CA GLY A 408 4.85 23.24 9.61
C GLY A 408 6.31 23.72 9.63
N ARG A 409 6.55 25.00 9.30
CA ARG A 409 7.88 25.65 9.31
C ARG A 409 7.94 26.87 10.24
N LYS A 410 6.92 27.06 11.07
CA LYS A 410 6.82 28.18 12.01
C LYS A 410 6.67 27.65 13.42
N ARG A 411 7.03 28.49 14.39
CA ARG A 411 6.63 28.32 15.79
C ARG A 411 5.11 28.41 15.89
N LEU A 412 4.59 28.00 17.04
CA LEU A 412 3.16 28.06 17.31
C LEU A 412 2.63 29.48 17.08
N GLU A 413 1.53 29.58 16.31
CA GLU A 413 0.96 30.87 15.93
C GLU A 413 0.14 31.45 17.09
N LYS A 414 0.21 32.77 17.25
CA LYS A 414 -0.57 33.53 18.23
C LYS A 414 -1.95 33.79 17.65
N VAL A 415 -2.92 32.99 18.07
CA VAL A 415 -4.29 33.00 17.50
C VAL A 415 -5.29 33.74 18.40
N LEU A 416 -4.96 33.96 19.68
CA LEU A 416 -5.84 34.66 20.61
C LEU A 416 -5.75 36.18 20.45
N LEU A 417 -6.83 36.85 20.85
CA LEU A 417 -6.84 38.30 21.03
C LEU A 417 -5.71 38.68 22.01
N ASP A 418 -5.05 39.82 21.74
CA ASP A 418 -3.87 40.33 22.43
C ASP A 418 -2.51 39.65 22.11
N ASP A 419 -2.39 39.03 20.92
CA ASP A 419 -1.13 38.48 20.39
C ASP A 419 -0.52 37.39 21.29
N ARG A 420 -1.36 36.42 21.67
CA ARG A 420 -1.00 35.28 22.53
C ARG A 420 -1.36 33.92 21.93
N ILE A 421 -0.66 32.87 22.35
CA ILE A 421 -0.93 31.48 21.94
C ILE A 421 -1.98 30.83 22.86
N LEU A 422 -1.82 30.96 24.18
CA LEU A 422 -2.77 30.47 25.18
C LEU A 422 -3.19 31.61 26.12
N ALA A 423 -4.39 31.49 26.71
CA ALA A 423 -4.93 32.49 27.62
C ALA A 423 -4.07 32.69 28.89
N TRP A 424 -3.30 31.66 29.26
CA TRP A 424 -2.36 31.67 30.38
C TRP A 424 -0.98 32.24 30.04
N CYS A 425 -0.66 32.49 28.77
CA CYS A 425 0.57 33.17 28.38
C CYS A 425 0.47 34.68 28.66
N SER A 426 1.60 35.35 28.83
CA SER A 426 1.65 36.81 28.99
C SER A 426 1.26 37.53 27.70
N LEU A 427 0.68 38.73 27.83
CA LEU A 427 0.27 39.55 26.67
C LEU A 427 1.50 39.90 25.83
N TYR A 428 1.40 39.77 24.50
CA TYR A 428 2.50 40.03 23.56
C TYR A 428 3.78 39.23 23.82
N ASP A 429 3.70 38.07 24.48
CA ASP A 429 4.87 37.28 24.86
C ASP A 429 5.60 36.70 23.63
N ASN A 430 6.86 37.10 23.44
CA ASN A 430 7.73 36.61 22.38
C ASN A 430 8.88 35.73 22.92
N SER A 431 8.81 35.33 24.19
CA SER A 431 9.75 34.39 24.78
C SER A 431 9.67 33.03 24.11
N LEU A 432 10.69 32.20 24.32
CA LEU A 432 10.72 30.82 23.84
C LEU A 432 9.56 30.02 24.47
N GLU A 433 9.35 30.17 25.78
CA GLU A 433 8.29 29.51 26.55
C GLU A 433 6.91 29.91 26.04
N GLY A 434 6.67 31.20 25.84
CA GLY A 434 5.43 31.75 25.27
C GLY A 434 5.19 31.38 23.80
N GLN A 435 6.21 30.85 23.11
CA GLN A 435 6.16 30.40 21.71
C GLN A 435 6.33 28.88 21.54
N GLY A 436 6.12 28.12 22.62
CA GLY A 436 6.09 26.66 22.62
C GLY A 436 7.43 25.97 22.55
N PHE A 437 8.40 26.55 23.24
CA PHE A 437 9.56 25.81 23.70
C PHE A 437 9.18 24.95 24.91
N VAL A 438 9.55 23.67 24.85
CA VAL A 438 9.44 22.73 25.97
C VAL A 438 10.82 22.61 26.60
N ASN A 439 10.95 23.07 27.85
CA ASN A 439 12.19 23.04 28.61
C ASN A 439 12.27 21.81 29.52
N SER A 440 11.13 21.31 29.99
CA SER A 440 11.08 20.11 30.84
C SER A 440 11.40 18.85 30.04
N SER A 441 12.10 17.90 30.65
CA SER A 441 12.27 16.55 30.10
C SER A 441 11.08 15.66 30.47
N TYR A 442 10.88 14.56 29.74
CA TYR A 442 9.86 13.56 30.09
C TYR A 442 10.07 12.96 31.49
N LEU A 443 11.32 12.96 31.97
CA LEU A 443 11.71 12.42 33.27
C LEU A 443 11.26 13.33 34.43
N GLN A 444 11.29 14.65 34.21
CA GLN A 444 10.78 15.66 35.15
C GLN A 444 9.25 15.83 35.04
N GLY A 445 8.69 15.55 33.86
CA GLY A 445 7.29 15.77 33.55
C GLY A 445 7.05 17.16 32.96
N LEU A 446 6.13 17.24 32.00
CA LEU A 446 5.79 18.47 31.29
C LEU A 446 4.86 19.34 32.15
N ASN A 447 5.08 20.66 32.14
CA ASN A 447 4.10 21.58 32.71
C ASN A 447 2.84 21.67 31.83
N SER A 448 1.72 22.18 32.37
CA SER A 448 0.44 22.19 31.64
C SER A 448 0.48 22.96 30.31
N ILE A 449 1.29 24.02 30.22
CA ILE A 449 1.44 24.85 29.02
C ILE A 449 2.26 24.09 27.96
N GLU A 450 3.40 23.53 28.35
CA GLU A 450 4.28 22.69 27.55
C GLU A 450 3.53 21.47 27.01
N TYR A 451 2.73 20.81 27.86
CA TYR A 451 1.91 19.67 27.46
C TYR A 451 0.92 20.03 26.35
N ILE A 452 0.27 21.20 26.44
CA ILE A 452 -0.65 21.66 25.39
C ILE A 452 0.11 21.92 24.08
N PHE A 453 1.26 22.59 24.14
CA PHE A 453 2.09 22.84 22.95
C PHE A 453 2.60 21.56 22.30
N TYR A 454 3.03 20.61 23.12
CA TYR A 454 3.43 19.27 22.69
C TYR A 454 2.28 18.55 21.99
N CYS A 455 1.09 18.53 22.60
CA CYS A 455 -0.10 17.92 22.02
C CYS A 455 -0.52 18.57 20.68
N GLN A 456 -0.36 19.89 20.55
CA GLN A 456 -0.67 20.59 19.29
C GLN A 456 0.25 20.15 18.14
N ARG A 457 1.56 20.00 18.40
CA ARG A 457 2.49 19.43 17.41
C ARG A 457 2.18 17.95 17.13
N GLY A 458 2.02 17.15 18.17
CA GLY A 458 1.74 15.72 18.05
C GLY A 458 0.48 15.46 17.21
N ARG A 459 -0.59 16.23 17.45
CA ARG A 459 -1.82 16.17 16.65
C ARG A 459 -1.57 16.49 15.18
N LYS A 460 -0.75 17.49 14.85
CA LYS A 460 -0.41 17.79 13.46
C LYS A 460 0.36 16.62 12.81
N GLY A 461 1.25 15.97 13.54
CA GLY A 461 1.92 14.74 13.12
C GLY A 461 0.92 13.63 12.76
N VAL A 462 0.00 13.32 13.66
CA VAL A 462 -1.05 12.30 13.44
C VAL A 462 -1.92 12.62 12.22
N ILE A 463 -2.34 13.88 12.06
CA ILE A 463 -3.13 14.32 10.89
C ILE A 463 -2.32 14.14 9.61
N ASN A 464 -1.05 14.55 9.60
CA ASN A 464 -0.19 14.41 8.43
C ASN A 464 0.02 12.93 8.07
N THR A 465 0.19 12.04 9.06
CA THR A 465 0.26 10.59 8.82
C THR A 465 -1.02 10.08 8.15
N GLY A 466 -2.19 10.52 8.60
CA GLY A 466 -3.47 10.16 8.00
C GLY A 466 -3.62 10.64 6.54
N ILE A 467 -3.31 11.91 6.26
CA ILE A 467 -3.40 12.49 4.91
C ILE A 467 -2.38 11.86 3.97
N ASN A 468 -1.12 11.75 4.40
CA ASN A 468 -0.06 11.17 3.58
C ASN A 468 -0.36 9.73 3.19
N THR A 469 -1.01 8.95 4.06
CA THR A 469 -1.40 7.56 3.74
C THR A 469 -2.37 7.51 2.56
N PHE A 470 -3.31 8.45 2.48
CA PHE A 470 -4.24 8.55 1.35
C PHE A 470 -3.54 9.04 0.08
N ASP A 471 -2.78 10.14 0.18
CA ASP A 471 -2.13 10.76 -0.97
C ASP A 471 -1.10 9.82 -1.60
N VAL A 472 -0.26 9.18 -0.79
CA VAL A 472 0.75 8.21 -1.25
C VAL A 472 0.12 6.95 -1.82
N GLY A 473 -1.06 6.54 -1.33
CA GLY A 473 -1.78 5.40 -1.91
C GLY A 473 -2.43 5.70 -3.26
N TYR A 474 -2.70 6.97 -3.57
CA TYR A 474 -3.30 7.40 -4.83
C TYR A 474 -2.26 7.67 -5.93
N ILE A 475 -1.10 8.23 -5.55
CA ILE A 475 0.05 8.49 -6.43
C ILE A 475 0.69 7.16 -6.84
#